data_AF-A0A1Q3LNP4-F1
#
_entry.id   AF-A0A1Q3LNP4-F1
#
_cell.length_a   1.000
_cell.length_b   1.000
_cell.length_c   1.000
_cell.angle_alpha   90.00
_cell.angle_beta   90.00
_cell.angle_gamma   90.00
#
_symmetry.space_group_name_H-M   'P 1'
#
loop_
_entity.id
_entity.type
_entity.pdbx_description
1 polymer ?
#
loop_
_entity_poly.entity_id
_entity_poly.type
_entity_poly.pdbx_seq_one_letter_code
_entity_poly.pdbx_strand_id
1 'polypeptide(L)'
;METTTIDKTSPPAGPIPREELIAVLNELLEAERAGAKVALESARDAGNPATADLLESIREDEARWCAMLLRHIKALEGAASPRIGAFHGKAMAIADLRERLTFLNRGQGWVVRKLREVTPRVRDDALLADLSHMLSSHVANINLTNSALAHGTAAGTPPS
;
A
#
# COMPACT_ATOMS: atom_id res chain seq x y z
N MET A 1 -33.16 -0.62 29.75
CA MET A 1 -31.84 -0.03 29.42
C MET A 1 -30.99 -1.21 28.96
N GLU A 2 -31.07 -1.52 27.67
CA GLU A 2 -30.55 -2.77 27.12
C GLU A 2 -29.17 -2.50 26.53
N THR A 3 -28.17 -3.15 27.12
CA THR A 3 -26.78 -3.07 26.69
C THR A 3 -26.60 -3.97 25.47
N THR A 4 -26.67 -3.39 24.27
CA THR A 4 -26.33 -4.13 23.04
C THR A 4 -24.82 -4.33 22.98
N THR A 5 -24.40 -5.52 23.40
CA THR A 5 -23.10 -6.11 23.09
C THR A 5 -22.96 -6.19 21.57
N ILE A 6 -21.98 -5.47 21.02
CA ILE A 6 -21.64 -5.54 19.60
C ILE A 6 -20.91 -6.86 19.39
N ASP A 7 -21.60 -7.82 18.77
CA ASP A 7 -21.03 -9.11 18.39
C ASP A 7 -19.92 -8.91 17.35
N LYS A 8 -18.78 -9.60 17.56
CA LYS A 8 -17.68 -9.67 16.59
C LYS A 8 -18.01 -10.74 15.55
N THR A 9 -19.04 -10.49 14.75
CA THR A 9 -19.49 -11.42 13.71
C THR A 9 -18.67 -11.22 12.44
N SER A 10 -18.45 -12.33 11.71
CA SER A 10 -17.84 -12.46 10.38
C SER A 10 -18.02 -11.26 9.43
N PRO A 11 -17.09 -11.02 8.48
CA PRO A 11 -17.22 -9.94 7.51
C PRO A 11 -18.59 -9.99 6.82
N PRO A 12 -19.26 -8.83 6.64
CA PRO A 12 -20.64 -8.79 6.16
C PRO A 12 -20.75 -9.47 4.79
N ALA A 13 -21.65 -10.44 4.70
CA ALA A 13 -21.96 -11.14 3.46
C ALA A 13 -22.77 -10.21 2.54
N GLY A 14 -22.19 -9.79 1.41
CA GLY A 14 -22.88 -8.99 0.39
C GLY A 14 -22.02 -7.91 -0.26
N PRO A 15 -22.56 -7.22 -1.29
CA PRO A 15 -21.89 -6.09 -1.92
C PRO A 15 -21.49 -5.01 -0.91
N ILE A 16 -20.38 -4.34 -1.15
CA ILE A 16 -19.95 -3.21 -0.30
C ILE A 16 -20.85 -1.99 -0.57
N PRO A 17 -21.45 -1.37 0.46
CA PRO A 17 -22.17 -0.11 0.32
C PRO A 17 -21.27 0.98 -0.27
N ARG A 18 -21.84 1.87 -1.09
CA ARG A 18 -21.09 2.94 -1.77
C ARG A 18 -20.25 3.80 -0.81
N GLU A 19 -20.81 4.23 0.32
CA GLU A 19 -20.07 5.04 1.29
C GLU A 19 -18.91 4.28 1.94
N GLU A 20 -19.12 2.99 2.25
CA GLU A 20 -18.07 2.12 2.78
C GLU A 20 -16.96 1.91 1.73
N LEU A 21 -17.34 1.74 0.46
CA LEU A 21 -16.38 1.62 -0.64
C LEU A 21 -15.56 2.90 -0.81
N ILE A 22 -16.20 4.07 -0.81
CA ILE A 22 -15.50 5.37 -0.88
C ILE A 22 -14.53 5.51 0.29
N ALA A 23 -14.92 5.11 1.50
CA ALA A 23 -14.04 5.14 2.66
C ALA A 23 -12.81 4.24 2.49
N VAL A 24 -13.00 3.01 2.01
CA VAL A 24 -11.90 2.08 1.74
C VAL A 24 -10.97 2.59 0.64
N LEU A 25 -11.52 3.11 -0.47
CA LEU A 25 -10.72 3.68 -1.56
C LEU A 25 -9.91 4.90 -1.09
N ASN A 26 -10.47 5.71 -0.19
CA ASN A 26 -9.73 6.82 0.41
C ASN A 26 -8.61 6.34 1.34
N GLU A 27 -8.83 5.28 2.11
CA GLU A 27 -7.79 4.69 2.96
C GLU A 27 -6.63 4.15 2.12
N LEU A 28 -6.94 3.46 1.01
CA LEU A 28 -5.95 3.03 0.03
C LEU A 28 -5.24 4.23 -0.59
N LEU A 29 -5.95 5.27 -1.02
CA LEU A 29 -5.36 6.46 -1.63
C LEU A 29 -4.37 7.18 -0.69
N GLU A 30 -4.70 7.27 0.59
CA GLU A 30 -3.80 7.84 1.60
C GLU A 30 -2.55 6.99 1.81
N ALA A 31 -2.67 5.67 1.70
CA ALA A 31 -1.55 4.72 1.76
C ALA A 31 -0.66 4.86 0.52
N GLU A 32 -1.21 4.87 -0.68
CA GLU A 32 -0.45 5.00 -1.93
C GLU A 32 0.34 6.31 -1.99
N ARG A 33 -0.25 7.41 -1.54
CA ARG A 33 0.47 8.69 -1.44
C ARG A 33 1.62 8.64 -0.45
N ALA A 34 1.43 7.93 0.67
CA ALA A 34 2.48 7.76 1.65
C ALA A 34 3.59 6.86 1.08
N GLY A 35 3.26 5.74 0.44
CA GLY A 35 4.19 4.83 -0.21
C GLY A 35 5.03 5.53 -1.29
N ALA A 36 4.39 6.27 -2.19
CA ALA A 36 5.08 7.06 -3.22
C ALA A 36 6.09 8.05 -2.63
N LYS A 37 5.74 8.75 -1.55
CA LYS A 37 6.65 9.70 -0.90
C LYS A 37 7.81 9.02 -0.19
N VAL A 38 7.53 7.95 0.55
CA VAL A 38 8.57 7.15 1.23
C VAL A 38 9.54 6.58 0.20
N ALA A 39 9.03 6.04 -0.91
CA ALA A 39 9.84 5.46 -1.96
C ALA A 39 10.75 6.52 -2.62
N LEU A 40 10.20 7.68 -2.98
CA LEU A 40 10.97 8.81 -3.54
C LEU A 40 12.10 9.27 -2.61
N GLU A 41 11.77 9.48 -1.33
CA GLU A 41 12.75 9.97 -0.36
C GLU A 41 13.83 8.91 -0.08
N SER A 42 13.44 7.65 0.02
CA SER A 42 14.36 6.53 0.23
C SER A 42 15.27 6.28 -0.98
N ALA A 43 14.80 6.53 -2.20
CA ALA A 43 15.61 6.37 -3.40
C ALA A 43 16.82 7.31 -3.42
N ARG A 44 16.68 8.50 -2.82
CA ARG A 44 17.77 9.48 -2.67
C ARG A 44 18.84 9.03 -1.68
N ASP A 45 18.42 8.25 -0.68
CA ASP A 45 19.30 7.69 0.35
C ASP A 45 19.95 6.36 -0.10
N ALA A 46 19.56 5.83 -1.27
CA ALA A 46 20.03 4.55 -1.76
C ALA A 46 21.53 4.60 -2.12
N GLY A 47 22.33 3.78 -1.43
CA GLY A 47 23.78 3.68 -1.67
C GLY A 47 24.17 2.83 -2.90
N ASN A 48 23.20 2.29 -3.64
CA ASN A 48 23.47 1.51 -4.85
C ASN A 48 22.34 1.64 -5.89
N PRO A 49 22.65 1.50 -7.20
CA PRO A 49 21.66 1.67 -8.27
C PRO A 49 20.50 0.69 -8.20
N ALA A 50 20.76 -0.59 -7.90
CA ALA A 50 19.70 -1.60 -7.88
C ALA A 50 18.60 -1.31 -6.84
N THR A 51 18.98 -0.76 -5.68
CA THR A 51 18.02 -0.34 -4.64
C THR A 51 17.29 0.95 -5.04
N ALA A 52 17.99 1.89 -5.69
CA ALA A 52 17.38 3.10 -6.22
C ALA A 52 16.32 2.78 -7.30
N ASP A 53 16.65 1.90 -8.25
CA ASP A 53 15.76 1.48 -9.33
C ASP A 53 14.51 0.77 -8.79
N LEU A 54 14.67 -0.09 -7.78
CA LEU A 54 13.54 -0.73 -7.09
C LEU A 54 12.63 0.30 -6.41
N LEU A 55 13.21 1.27 -5.72
CA LEU A 55 12.43 2.31 -5.04
C LEU A 55 11.72 3.23 -6.04
N GLU A 56 12.35 3.52 -7.16
CA GLU A 56 11.75 4.30 -8.23
C GLU A 56 10.59 3.56 -8.89
N SER A 57 10.73 2.25 -9.16
CA SER A 57 9.63 1.45 -9.71
C SER A 57 8.44 1.36 -8.74
N ILE A 58 8.69 1.20 -7.44
CA ILE A 58 7.64 1.28 -6.41
C ILE A 58 6.97 2.66 -6.46
N ARG A 59 7.75 3.75 -6.50
CA ARG A 59 7.21 5.12 -6.56
C ARG A 59 6.27 5.31 -7.75
N GLU A 60 6.65 4.82 -8.92
CA GLU A 60 5.84 4.91 -10.15
C GLU A 60 4.53 4.13 -10.04
N ASP A 61 4.59 2.91 -9.51
CA ASP A 61 3.40 2.09 -9.25
C ASP A 61 2.43 2.78 -8.29
N GLU A 62 2.92 3.27 -7.14
CA GLU A 62 2.11 3.94 -6.11
C GLU A 62 1.47 5.23 -6.66
N ALA A 63 2.20 5.98 -7.49
CA ALA A 63 1.66 7.16 -8.18
C ALA A 63 0.57 6.79 -9.20
N ARG A 64 0.74 5.69 -9.94
CA ARG A 64 -0.28 5.14 -10.85
C ARG A 64 -1.54 4.75 -10.08
N TRP A 65 -1.39 4.12 -8.91
CA TRP A 65 -2.50 3.72 -8.06
C TRP A 65 -3.21 4.90 -7.41
N CYS A 66 -2.49 5.93 -6.96
CA CYS A 66 -3.09 7.20 -6.55
C CYS A 66 -4.01 7.76 -7.64
N ALA A 67 -3.52 7.85 -8.88
CA ALA A 67 -4.29 8.38 -9.99
C ALA A 67 -5.52 7.52 -10.33
N MET A 68 -5.39 6.19 -10.26
CA MET A 68 -6.50 5.25 -10.47
C MET A 68 -7.58 5.40 -9.39
N LEU A 69 -7.20 5.39 -8.11
CA LEU A 69 -8.12 5.52 -6.99
C LEU A 69 -8.87 6.85 -7.01
N LEU A 70 -8.18 7.95 -7.33
CA LEU A 70 -8.78 9.27 -7.50
C LEU A 70 -9.90 9.27 -8.55
N ARG A 71 -9.69 8.60 -9.69
CA ARG A 71 -10.71 8.50 -10.75
C ARG A 71 -11.94 7.74 -10.26
N HIS A 72 -11.74 6.61 -9.58
CA HIS A 72 -12.85 5.79 -9.08
C HIS A 72 -13.63 6.46 -7.96
N ILE A 73 -12.96 7.13 -7.02
CA ILE A 73 -13.63 7.92 -5.97
C ILE A 73 -14.52 8.99 -6.61
N LYS A 74 -14.01 9.70 -7.63
CA LYS A 74 -14.79 10.71 -8.34
C LYS A 74 -15.95 10.12 -9.13
N ALA A 75 -15.75 8.98 -9.80
CA ALA A 75 -16.81 8.27 -10.54
C ALA A 75 -17.94 7.79 -9.60
N LEU A 76 -17.59 7.46 -8.37
CA LEU A 76 -18.54 7.16 -7.31
C LEU A 76 -19.17 8.43 -6.70
N GLU A 77 -18.91 9.64 -7.20
CA GLU A 77 -19.37 10.92 -6.62
C GLU A 77 -18.90 11.13 -5.16
N GLY A 78 -17.77 10.53 -4.79
CA GLY A 78 -17.13 10.70 -3.49
C GLY A 78 -16.13 11.85 -3.47
N ALA A 79 -15.86 12.38 -2.27
CA ALA A 79 -14.76 13.33 -2.07
C ALA A 79 -13.44 12.56 -1.84
N ALA A 80 -12.45 12.83 -2.70
CA ALA A 80 -11.11 12.30 -2.49
C ALA A 80 -10.44 13.01 -1.30
N SER A 81 -9.93 12.24 -0.36
CA SER A 81 -9.12 12.73 0.75
C SER A 81 -7.90 13.48 0.19
N PRO A 82 -7.51 14.62 0.78
CA PRO A 82 -6.26 15.30 0.45
C PRO A 82 -5.08 14.82 1.30
N ARG A 83 -5.31 13.89 2.25
CA ARG A 83 -4.30 13.50 3.23
C ARG A 83 -3.23 12.58 2.66
N ILE A 84 -2.12 12.56 3.38
CA ILE A 84 -1.07 11.55 3.30
C ILE A 84 -1.14 10.80 4.63
N GLY A 85 -1.25 9.47 4.59
CA GLY A 85 -1.42 8.69 5.80
C GLY A 85 -0.23 8.84 6.77
N ALA A 86 -0.46 8.57 8.06
CA ALA A 86 0.57 8.63 9.11
C ALA A 86 1.76 7.67 8.86
N PHE A 87 1.62 6.76 7.89
CA PHE A 87 2.66 5.86 7.43
C PHE A 87 3.94 6.59 6.99
N HIS A 88 3.82 7.71 6.27
CA HIS A 88 4.98 8.47 5.77
C HIS A 88 5.87 8.95 6.91
N GLY A 89 5.28 9.63 7.91
CA GLY A 89 6.04 10.11 9.07
C GLY A 89 6.70 8.99 9.87
N LYS A 90 6.03 7.84 10.01
CA LYS A 90 6.60 6.67 10.68
C LYS A 90 7.78 6.06 9.92
N ALA A 91 7.67 5.96 8.60
CA ALA A 91 8.74 5.44 7.76
C ALA A 91 9.97 6.37 7.78
N MET A 92 9.75 7.68 7.65
CA MET A 92 10.86 8.65 7.61
C MET A 92 11.53 8.88 8.97
N ALA A 93 10.88 8.49 10.07
CA ALA A 93 11.53 8.41 11.38
C ALA A 93 12.57 7.28 11.49
N ILE A 94 12.55 6.31 10.57
CA ILE A 94 13.53 5.22 10.52
C ILE A 94 14.74 5.69 9.73
N ALA A 95 15.88 5.88 10.42
CA ALA A 95 17.11 6.38 9.81
C ALA A 95 17.79 5.33 8.90
N ASP A 96 17.83 4.07 9.32
CA ASP A 96 18.42 3.00 8.53
C ASP A 96 17.54 2.67 7.31
N LEU A 97 18.14 2.73 6.12
CA LEU A 97 17.41 2.51 4.87
C LEU A 97 16.86 1.09 4.76
N ARG A 98 17.57 0.07 5.25
CA ARG A 98 17.13 -1.32 5.18
C ARG A 98 15.96 -1.58 6.12
N GLU A 99 15.98 -1.02 7.33
CA GLU A 99 14.85 -1.03 8.25
C GLU A 99 13.65 -0.27 7.66
N ARG A 100 13.90 0.88 7.02
CA ARG A 100 12.86 1.66 6.32
C ARG A 100 12.23 0.90 5.17
N LEU A 101 13.04 0.20 4.36
CA LEU A 101 12.56 -0.69 3.29
C LEU A 101 11.74 -1.86 3.85
N THR A 102 12.16 -2.42 4.98
CA THR A 102 11.41 -3.48 5.67
C THR A 102 10.06 -2.97 6.16
N PHE A 103 10.01 -1.74 6.68
CA PHE A 103 8.78 -1.07 7.07
C PHE A 103 7.88 -0.74 5.87
N LEU A 104 8.45 -0.23 4.77
CA LEU A 104 7.77 -0.01 3.50
C LEU A 104 7.10 -1.30 3.00
N ASN A 105 7.83 -2.42 3.04
CA ASN A 105 7.34 -3.71 2.59
C ASN A 105 6.18 -4.26 3.46
N ARG A 106 6.19 -3.98 4.77
CA ARG A 106 5.04 -4.27 5.66
C ARG A 106 3.82 -3.44 5.28
N GLY A 107 4.02 -2.19 4.87
CA GLY A 107 2.97 -1.32 4.31
C GLY A 107 2.31 -1.93 3.08
N GLN A 108 3.11 -2.41 2.12
CA GLN A 108 2.58 -3.10 0.93
C GLN A 108 1.80 -4.37 1.32
N GLY A 109 2.29 -5.14 2.30
CA GLY A 109 1.57 -6.30 2.83
C GLY A 109 0.20 -5.94 3.42
N TRP A 110 0.08 -4.80 4.07
CA TRP A 110 -1.21 -4.28 4.55
C TRP A 110 -2.16 -3.95 3.40
N VAL A 111 -1.67 -3.27 2.34
CA VAL A 111 -2.47 -2.95 1.14
C VAL A 111 -3.00 -4.23 0.49
N VAL A 112 -2.14 -5.24 0.30
CA VAL A 112 -2.53 -6.56 -0.23
C VAL A 112 -3.65 -7.19 0.59
N ARG A 113 -3.58 -7.12 1.92
CA ARG A 113 -4.62 -7.66 2.80
C ARG A 113 -5.94 -6.89 2.64
N LYS A 114 -5.88 -5.56 2.61
CA LYS A 114 -7.05 -4.69 2.43
C LYS A 114 -7.73 -4.92 1.08
N LEU A 115 -6.95 -5.06 0.01
CA LEU A 115 -7.46 -5.36 -1.32
C LEU A 115 -8.16 -6.73 -1.35
N ARG A 116 -7.55 -7.77 -0.79
CA ARG A 116 -8.16 -9.11 -0.69
C ARG A 116 -9.46 -9.13 0.11
N GLU A 117 -9.58 -8.26 1.09
CA GLU A 117 -10.80 -8.11 1.90
C GLU A 117 -11.93 -7.44 1.10
N VAL A 118 -11.63 -6.38 0.35
CA VAL A 118 -12.67 -5.58 -0.32
C VAL A 118 -13.07 -6.14 -1.69
N THR A 119 -12.15 -6.68 -2.49
CA THR A 119 -12.45 -7.08 -3.88
C THR A 119 -13.60 -8.08 -4.02
N PRO A 120 -13.81 -9.08 -3.13
CA PRO A 120 -14.96 -9.99 -3.24
C PRO A 120 -16.33 -9.30 -3.13
N ARG A 121 -16.37 -8.10 -2.55
CA ARG A 121 -17.59 -7.32 -2.31
C ARG A 121 -17.83 -6.25 -3.38
N VAL A 122 -16.87 -5.98 -4.26
CA VAL A 122 -17.01 -5.02 -5.37
C VAL A 122 -17.89 -5.62 -6.47
N ARG A 123 -18.75 -4.80 -7.08
CA ARG A 123 -19.67 -5.20 -8.16
C ARG A 123 -19.48 -4.40 -9.46
N ASP A 124 -18.72 -3.31 -9.39
CA ASP A 124 -18.30 -2.60 -10.59
C ASP A 124 -17.10 -3.35 -11.21
N ASP A 125 -17.27 -3.85 -12.43
CA ASP A 125 -16.28 -4.69 -13.10
C ASP A 125 -14.99 -3.92 -13.42
N ALA A 126 -15.09 -2.64 -13.76
CA ALA A 126 -13.92 -1.82 -14.08
C ALA A 126 -13.08 -1.54 -12.83
N LEU A 127 -13.73 -1.17 -11.72
CA LEU A 127 -13.09 -1.02 -10.42
C LEU A 127 -12.50 -2.34 -9.94
N LEU A 128 -13.21 -3.45 -10.06
CA LEU A 128 -12.71 -4.76 -9.67
C LEU A 128 -11.44 -5.13 -10.46
N ALA A 129 -11.43 -4.90 -11.77
CA ALA A 129 -10.26 -5.15 -12.62
C ALA A 129 -9.05 -4.30 -12.18
N ASP A 130 -9.26 -3.00 -11.96
CA ASP A 130 -8.20 -2.08 -11.51
C ASP A 130 -7.65 -2.45 -10.13
N LEU A 131 -8.51 -2.76 -9.15
CA LEU A 131 -8.10 -3.20 -7.81
C LEU A 131 -7.37 -4.55 -7.84
N SER A 132 -7.75 -5.45 -8.75
CA SER A 132 -7.07 -6.74 -8.94
C SER A 132 -5.68 -6.56 -9.56
N HIS A 133 -5.52 -5.59 -10.46
CA HIS A 133 -4.22 -5.23 -11.02
C HIS A 133 -3.31 -4.56 -9.98
N MET A 134 -3.86 -3.65 -9.17
CA MET A 134 -3.15 -3.06 -8.04
C MET A 134 -2.68 -4.15 -7.06
N LEU A 135 -3.55 -5.13 -6.74
CA LEU A 135 -3.20 -6.26 -5.88
C LEU A 135 -2.04 -7.09 -6.43
N SER A 136 -2.05 -7.44 -7.71
CA SER A 136 -0.98 -8.24 -8.31
C SER A 136 0.36 -7.49 -8.36
N SER A 137 0.34 -6.19 -8.64
CA SER A 137 1.51 -5.32 -8.60
C SER A 137 2.12 -5.23 -7.19
N HIS A 138 1.34 -5.00 -6.13
CA HIS A 138 1.89 -5.02 -4.77
C HIS A 138 2.48 -6.39 -4.38
N VAL A 139 1.84 -7.49 -4.79
CA VAL A 139 2.42 -8.83 -4.56
C VAL A 139 3.78 -8.97 -5.26
N ALA A 140 3.91 -8.48 -6.49
CA ALA A 140 5.19 -8.47 -7.20
C ALA A 140 6.24 -7.58 -6.49
N ASN A 141 5.85 -6.37 -6.09
CA ASN A 141 6.73 -5.42 -5.40
C ASN A 141 7.21 -5.97 -4.05
N ILE A 142 6.36 -6.68 -3.31
CA ILE A 142 6.75 -7.36 -2.07
C ILE A 142 7.82 -8.41 -2.34
N ASN A 143 7.65 -9.22 -3.39
CA ASN A 143 8.62 -10.26 -3.74
C ASN A 143 9.96 -9.65 -4.17
N LEU A 144 9.95 -8.61 -5.00
CA LEU A 144 11.17 -7.88 -5.41
C LEU A 144 11.87 -7.26 -4.20
N THR A 145 11.12 -6.64 -3.29
CA THR A 145 11.67 -6.05 -2.06
C THR A 145 12.26 -7.10 -1.14
N ASN A 146 11.61 -8.26 -0.97
CA ASN A 146 12.14 -9.38 -0.20
C ASN A 146 13.48 -9.88 -0.77
N SER A 147 13.57 -10.04 -2.10
CA SER A 147 14.80 -10.44 -2.77
C SER A 147 15.92 -9.41 -2.55
N ALA A 148 15.64 -8.12 -2.73
CA ALA A 148 16.61 -7.05 -2.49
C ALA A 148 17.10 -7.02 -1.03
N LEU A 149 16.18 -7.19 -0.06
CA LEU A 149 16.52 -7.29 1.35
C LEU A 149 17.37 -8.54 1.65
N ALA A 150 17.11 -9.69 1.03
CA ALA A 150 17.91 -10.89 1.23
C ALA A 150 19.33 -10.76 0.62
N HIS A 151 19.48 -10.10 -0.52
CA HIS A 151 20.80 -9.96 -1.16
C HIS A 151 21.73 -8.99 -0.41
N GLY A 152 21.21 -7.95 0.22
CA GLY A 152 22.04 -7.04 0.99
C GLY A 152 22.48 -7.54 2.38
N THR A 153 22.07 -8.74 2.83
CA THR A 153 22.60 -9.36 4.08
C THR A 153 23.89 -10.14 3.86
N ALA A 154 24.29 -10.42 2.62
CA ALA A 154 25.47 -11.25 2.31
C ALA A 154 26.81 -10.49 2.38
N ALA A 155 26.82 -9.18 2.59
CA ALA A 155 28.02 -8.33 2.48
C ALA A 155 28.62 -7.87 3.82
N GLY A 156 28.37 -8.57 4.94
CA GLY A 156 28.80 -8.10 6.25
C GLY A 156 29.16 -9.19 7.24
N THR A 157 30.26 -9.92 7.02
CA THR A 157 31.16 -10.46 8.07
C THR A 157 32.43 -11.00 7.38
N PRO A 158 33.60 -10.35 7.48
CA PRO A 158 34.86 -11.03 7.25
C PRO A 158 35.20 -11.90 8.49
N PRO A 159 35.67 -13.16 8.31
CA PRO A 159 36.15 -13.94 9.44
C PRO A 159 37.42 -13.30 10.03
N SER A 160 37.52 -13.33 11.37
CA SER A 160 38.72 -12.97 12.14
C SER A 160 39.88 -13.92 11.90
#